data_AF-A0A8C0K352-F1
#
_entry.id   AF-A0A8C0K352-F1
#
_cell.length_a   1.000
_cell.length_b   1.000
_cell.length_c   1.000
_cell.angle_alpha   90.00
_cell.angle_beta   90.00
_cell.angle_gamma   90.00
#
_symmetry.space_group_name_H-M   'P 1'
#
loop_
_entity.id
_entity.type
_entity.pdbx_description
1 polymer ?
#
loop_
_entity_poly.entity_id
_entity_poly.type
_entity_poly.pdbx_seq_one_letter_code
_entity_poly.pdbx_strand_id
1 'polypeptide(L)'
;MDLIALSTSLIGQLQNIAKKENCVRNIIDQRIRLFLKCCLVHGMQESLQDFPGGLSLIEGELAELSWKFFNLMHHNQQVFSPYYAEILKNIIPPAQAHETEVESI
;
A
#
# COMPACT_ATOMS: atom_id res chain seq x y z
N MET A 1 44.57 -12.05 6.39
CA MET A 1 44.15 -11.49 5.08
C MET A 1 42.62 -11.39 4.99
N ASP A 2 41.87 -12.06 5.88
CA ASP A 2 40.41 -12.24 5.76
C ASP A 2 39.53 -11.11 6.34
N LEU A 3 40.01 -10.36 7.33
CA LEU A 3 39.21 -9.30 7.96
C LEU A 3 38.97 -8.10 7.03
N ILE A 4 39.97 -7.75 6.22
CA ILE A 4 39.88 -6.64 5.24
C ILE A 4 38.97 -7.03 4.07
N ALA A 5 39.00 -8.29 3.64
CA ALA A 5 38.10 -8.78 2.60
C ALA A 5 36.64 -8.79 3.08
N LEU A 6 36.40 -9.19 4.32
CA LEU A 6 35.06 -9.19 4.92
C LEU A 6 34.50 -7.77 5.06
N SER A 7 35.30 -6.82 5.55
CA SER A 7 34.86 -5.43 5.69
C SER A 7 34.54 -4.80 4.34
N THR A 8 35.39 -5.03 3.33
CA THR A 8 35.18 -4.53 1.96
C THR A 8 33.91 -5.13 1.35
N SER A 9 33.65 -6.42 1.57
CA SER A 9 32.44 -7.10 1.11
C SER A 9 31.18 -6.51 1.73
N LEU A 10 31.16 -6.32 3.06
CA LEU A 10 30.02 -5.74 3.77
C LEU A 10 29.73 -4.31 3.31
N ILE A 11 30.77 -3.48 3.16
CA ILE A 11 30.64 -2.11 2.64
C ILE A 11 30.03 -2.14 1.23
N GLY A 12 30.50 -3.03 0.36
CA GLY A 12 29.96 -3.20 -0.98
C GLY A 12 28.49 -3.61 -0.99
N GLN A 13 28.08 -4.50 -0.08
CA GLN A 13 26.68 -4.92 0.08
C GLN A 13 25.79 -3.77 0.57
N LEU A 14 26.22 -3.01 1.57
CA LEU A 14 25.49 -1.86 2.10
C LEU A 14 25.31 -0.77 1.03
N GLN A 15 26.38 -0.46 0.29
CA GLN A 15 26.32 0.47 -0.85
C GLN A 15 25.39 -0.05 -1.96
N ASN A 16 25.36 -1.37 -2.20
CA ASN A 16 24.50 -1.98 -3.19
C ASN A 16 23.02 -1.86 -2.81
N ILE A 17 22.66 -2.10 -1.53
CA ILE A 17 21.28 -1.96 -1.02
C ILE A 17 20.74 -0.53 -1.22
N ALA A 18 21.61 0.49 -1.14
CA ALA A 18 21.22 1.88 -1.37
C ALA A 18 20.85 2.19 -2.84
N LYS A 19 21.24 1.35 -3.81
CA LYS A 19 20.92 1.52 -5.23
C LYS A 19 19.43 1.28 -5.49
N LYS A 20 18.82 2.03 -6.42
CA LYS A 20 17.38 1.88 -6.74
C LYS A 20 17.09 0.57 -7.46
N GLU A 21 18.07 0.05 -8.18
CA GLU A 21 17.97 -1.16 -9.00
C GLU A 21 18.19 -2.43 -8.17
N ASN A 22 18.55 -2.30 -6.89
CA ASN A 22 18.73 -3.44 -6.00
C ASN A 22 17.41 -4.20 -5.84
N CYS A 23 17.46 -5.52 -6.09
CA CYS A 23 16.28 -6.38 -6.06
C CYS A 23 15.60 -6.43 -4.69
N VAL A 24 16.38 -6.46 -3.60
CA VAL A 24 15.84 -6.48 -2.23
C VAL A 24 15.12 -5.17 -1.95
N ARG A 25 15.71 -4.02 -2.29
CA ARG A 25 15.06 -2.72 -2.15
C ARG A 25 13.73 -2.65 -2.91
N ASN A 26 13.70 -3.15 -4.14
CA ASN A 26 12.48 -3.18 -4.95
C ASN A 26 11.40 -4.07 -4.34
N ILE A 27 11.77 -5.24 -3.81
CA ILE A 27 10.82 -6.13 -3.11
C ILE A 27 10.24 -5.45 -1.86
N ILE A 28 11.07 -4.74 -1.08
CA ILE A 28 10.61 -4.01 0.11
C ILE A 28 9.67 -2.87 -0.27
N ASP A 29 10.00 -2.06 -1.29
CA ASP A 29 9.11 -1.00 -1.80
C ASP A 29 7.76 -1.57 -2.27
N GLN A 30 7.77 -2.68 -3.01
CA GLN A 30 6.55 -3.36 -3.45
C GLN A 30 5.69 -3.85 -2.28
N ARG A 31 6.31 -4.45 -1.26
CA ARG A 31 5.60 -4.92 -0.06
C ARG A 31 4.98 -3.76 0.72
N ILE A 32 5.70 -2.65 0.89
CA ILE A 32 5.19 -1.43 1.53
C ILE A 32 3.99 -0.88 0.76
N ARG A 33 4.11 -0.75 -0.58
CA ARG A 33 3.00 -0.26 -1.42
C ARG A 33 1.79 -1.17 -1.38
N LEU A 34 2.01 -2.49 -1.37
CA LEU A 34 0.94 -3.47 -1.28
C LEU A 34 0.21 -3.34 0.06
N PHE A 35 0.96 -3.25 1.16
CA PHE A 35 0.39 -3.04 2.48
C PHE A 35 -0.46 -1.77 2.55
N LEU A 36 0.07 -0.63 2.07
CA LEU A 36 -0.67 0.64 2.01
C LEU A 36 -1.96 0.53 1.18
N LYS A 37 -1.94 -0.21 0.06
CA LYS A 37 -3.15 -0.47 -0.73
C LYS A 37 -4.15 -1.33 0.05
N CYS A 38 -3.69 -2.36 0.75
CA CYS A 38 -4.55 -3.18 1.60
C CYS A 38 -5.23 -2.32 2.67
N CYS A 39 -4.50 -1.39 3.31
CA CYS A 39 -5.08 -0.47 4.29
C CYS A 39 -6.23 0.35 3.70
N LEU A 40 -6.16 0.75 2.44
CA LEU A 40 -7.24 1.50 1.77
C LEU A 40 -8.44 0.63 1.38
N VAL A 41 -8.20 -0.62 0.96
CA VAL A 41 -9.23 -1.52 0.42
C VAL A 41 -9.97 -2.25 1.55
N HIS A 42 -9.23 -2.83 2.49
CA HIS A 42 -9.75 -3.67 3.57
C HIS A 42 -9.85 -2.91 4.90
N GLY A 43 -9.23 -1.72 4.97
CA GLY A 43 -9.16 -0.94 6.19
C GLY A 43 -7.89 -1.21 7.01
N MET A 44 -7.58 -0.27 7.89
CA MET A 44 -6.34 -0.25 8.66
C MET A 44 -6.25 -1.43 9.65
N GLN A 45 -7.32 -1.72 10.39
CA GLN A 45 -7.32 -2.73 11.44
C GLN A 45 -7.11 -4.15 10.88
N GLU A 46 -7.82 -4.49 9.81
CA GLU A 46 -7.68 -5.79 9.13
C GLU A 46 -6.27 -5.94 8.54
N SER A 47 -5.76 -4.89 7.88
CA SER A 47 -4.43 -4.92 7.29
C SER A 47 -3.31 -5.09 8.31
N LEU A 48 -3.45 -4.49 9.51
CA LEU A 48 -2.49 -4.69 10.60
C LEU A 48 -2.48 -6.12 11.15
N GLN A 49 -3.59 -6.85 11.06
CA GLN A 49 -3.66 -8.23 11.50
C GLN A 49 -2.88 -9.17 10.57
N ASP A 50 -2.89 -8.89 9.26
CA ASP A 50 -2.12 -9.62 8.24
C ASP A 50 -0.87 -8.84 7.80
N PHE A 51 -0.12 -8.32 8.78
CA PHE A 51 1.06 -7.51 8.50
C PHE A 51 2.15 -8.35 7.81
N PRO A 52 2.78 -7.86 6.73
CA PRO A 52 3.79 -8.60 6.00
C PRO A 52 5.03 -8.84 6.87
N GLY A 53 5.24 -10.09 7.31
CA GLY A 53 6.32 -10.45 8.25
C GLY A 53 7.73 -10.07 7.79
N GLY A 54 7.95 -9.92 6.47
CA GLY A 54 9.21 -9.40 5.93
C GLY A 54 9.49 -7.91 6.21
N LEU A 55 8.56 -7.20 6.83
CA LEU A 55 8.65 -5.79 7.25
C LEU A 55 8.52 -5.62 8.77
N SER A 56 8.46 -6.68 9.56
CA SER A 56 8.15 -6.62 11.01
C SER A 56 9.09 -5.72 11.80
N LEU A 57 10.35 -5.59 11.36
CA LEU A 57 11.34 -4.70 11.98
C LEU A 57 10.98 -3.21 11.90
N ILE A 58 10.08 -2.82 11.00
CA ILE A 58 9.63 -1.44 10.79
C ILE A 58 8.11 -1.29 10.97
N GLU A 59 7.48 -2.23 11.68
CA GLU A 59 6.02 -2.28 11.83
C GLU A 59 5.46 -1.00 12.45
N GLY A 60 6.10 -0.49 13.50
CA GLY A 60 5.66 0.73 14.19
C GLY A 60 5.70 1.96 13.28
N GLU A 61 6.81 2.18 12.58
CA GLU A 61 6.99 3.30 11.66
C GLU A 61 6.03 3.20 10.47
N LEU A 62 5.86 1.98 9.93
CA LEU A 62 4.97 1.76 8.80
C LEU A 62 3.51 1.90 9.22
N ALA A 63 3.11 1.44 10.41
CA ALA A 63 1.75 1.60 10.93
C ALA A 63 1.39 3.08 11.13
N GLU A 64 2.29 3.86 11.72
CA GLU A 64 2.08 5.30 11.90
C GLU A 64 1.92 6.02 10.55
N LEU A 65 2.81 5.74 9.59
CA LEU A 65 2.74 6.30 8.25
C LEU A 65 1.44 5.90 7.54
N SER A 66 1.04 4.64 7.67
CA SER A 66 -0.15 4.09 7.04
C SER A 66 -1.42 4.69 7.59
N TRP A 67 -1.50 4.98 8.89
CA TRP A 67 -2.62 5.70 9.49
C TRP A 67 -2.75 7.12 8.92
N LYS A 68 -1.64 7.86 8.82
CA LYS A 68 -1.65 9.21 8.22
C LYS A 68 -2.11 9.17 6.77
N PHE A 69 -1.59 8.21 6.00
CA PHE A 69 -1.96 8.00 4.61
C PHE A 69 -3.45 7.63 4.46
N PHE A 70 -3.93 6.67 5.25
CA PHE A 70 -5.33 6.23 5.25
C PHE A 70 -6.28 7.39 5.55
N ASN A 71 -6.01 8.16 6.61
CA ASN A 71 -6.82 9.33 6.98
C ASN A 71 -6.87 10.39 5.87
N LEU A 72 -5.71 10.67 5.26
CA LEU A 72 -5.64 11.61 4.14
C LEU A 72 -6.47 11.14 2.95
N MET A 73 -6.35 9.86 2.58
CA MET A 73 -7.10 9.29 1.46
C MET A 73 -8.59 9.26 1.72
N HIS A 74 -9.01 8.89 2.93
CA HIS A 74 -10.41 8.90 3.32
C HIS A 74 -10.99 10.31 3.32
N HIS A 75 -10.25 11.30 3.85
CA HIS A 75 -10.66 12.71 3.79
C HIS A 75 -10.79 13.19 2.34
N ASN A 76 -9.80 12.89 1.49
CA ASN A 76 -9.86 13.23 0.07
C ASN A 76 -11.08 12.59 -0.59
N GLN A 77 -11.37 11.32 -0.30
CA GLN A 77 -12.55 10.65 -0.82
C GLN A 77 -13.83 11.34 -0.35
N GLN A 78 -13.96 11.69 0.92
CA GLN A 78 -15.15 12.38 1.45
C GLN A 78 -15.37 13.74 0.78
N VAL A 79 -14.31 14.52 0.60
CA VAL A 79 -14.41 15.87 0.01
C VAL A 79 -14.65 15.79 -1.50
N PHE A 80 -13.95 14.90 -2.20
CA PHE A 80 -13.93 14.91 -3.67
C PHE A 80 -14.91 13.92 -4.32
N SER A 81 -15.42 12.90 -3.61
CA SER A 81 -16.33 11.91 -4.20
C SER A 81 -17.57 12.52 -4.87
N PRO A 82 -18.24 13.54 -4.31
CA PRO A 82 -19.41 14.13 -4.98
C PRO A 82 -19.08 14.71 -6.36
N TYR A 83 -17.90 15.32 -6.51
CA TYR A 83 -17.45 15.89 -7.78
C TYR A 83 -17.11 14.78 -8.79
N TYR A 84 -16.43 13.72 -8.35
CA TYR A 84 -16.17 12.57 -9.21
C TYR A 84 -17.48 11.86 -9.61
N ALA A 85 -18.44 11.73 -8.71
CA ALA A 85 -19.75 11.15 -9.00
C ALA A 85 -20.49 11.93 -10.09
N GLU A 86 -20.47 13.26 -10.04
CA GLU A 86 -21.09 14.11 -11.06
C GLU A 86 -20.39 13.99 -12.43
N ILE A 87 -19.06 13.96 -12.45
CA ILE A 87 -18.30 13.73 -13.70
C ILE A 87 -18.63 12.35 -14.27
N LEU A 88 -18.63 11.30 -13.43
CA LEU A 88 -18.89 9.93 -13.86
C LEU A 88 -20.31 9.73 -14.36
N LYS A 89 -21.31 10.40 -13.77
CA LYS A 89 -22.71 10.37 -14.24
C LYS A 89 -22.85 10.84 -15.70
N ASN A 90 -21.99 11.76 -16.13
CA ASN A 90 -22.00 12.29 -17.50
C ASN A 90 -21.22 11.41 -18.50
N ILE A 91 -20.41 10.47 -18.02
CA ILE A 91 -19.54 9.62 -18.86
C ILE A 91 -20.06 8.18 -18.92
N ILE A 92 -20.61 7.68 -17.81
CA ILE A 92 -21.16 6.33 -17.71
C ILE A 92 -22.62 6.41 -18.17
N PRO A 93 -22.99 5.74 -19.29
CA PRO A 93 -24.38 5.64 -19.68
C PRO A 93 -25.18 5.03 -18.52
N PRO A 94 -26.42 5.47 -18.25
CA PRO A 94 -27.24 4.82 -17.24
C PRO A 94 -27.30 3.34 -17.59
N ALA A 95 -26.65 2.51 -16.78
CA ALA A 95 -26.84 1.07 -16.85
C ALA A 95 -28.35 0.88 -16.72
N GLN A 96 -28.95 0.17 -17.68
CA GLN A 96 -30.38 -0.10 -17.65
C GLN A 96 -30.70 -0.68 -16.27
N ALA A 97 -31.39 0.12 -15.47
CA ALA A 97 -31.95 -0.29 -14.20
C ALA A 97 -33.07 -1.28 -14.52
N HIS A 98 -32.71 -2.54 -14.71
CA HIS A 98 -33.65 -3.65 -14.66
C HIS A 98 -33.09 -4.69 -13.69
N GLU A 99 -33.74 -4.70 -12.52
CA GLU A 99 -34.20 -5.88 -11.79
C GLU A 99 -33.17 -6.96 -11.45
N THR A 100 -32.77 -6.97 -10.17
CA THR A 100 -32.77 -8.23 -9.42
C THR A 100 -33.26 -7.96 -8.00
N GLU A 101 -34.54 -7.63 -7.91
CA GLU A 101 -35.35 -8.04 -6.77
C GLU A 101 -35.62 -9.54 -6.98
N VAL A 102 -34.77 -10.41 -6.42
CA VAL A 102 -35.13 -11.83 -6.22
C VAL A 102 -34.54 -12.31 -4.88
N GLU A 103 -35.43 -12.29 -3.90
CA GLU A 103 -35.63 -13.27 -2.82
C GLU A 103 -34.59 -13.43 -1.71
N SER A 104 -34.98 -12.90 -0.56
CA SER A 104 -34.72 -13.50 0.75
C SER A 104 -35.16 -14.98 0.77
N ILE A 105 -34.24 -15.88 1.11
CA ILE A 105 -34.50 -17.07 1.92
C ILE A 105 -33.41 -17.14 2.99
#